data_AF-A0A0T5ZTA2-F1
#
_entry.id   AF-A0A0T5ZTA2-F1
#
_cell.length_a   1.000
_cell.length_b   1.000
_cell.length_c   1.000
_cell.angle_alpha   90.00
_cell.angle_beta   90.00
_cell.angle_gamma   90.00
#
_symmetry.space_group_name_H-M   'P 1'
#
loop_
_entity.id
_entity.type
_entity.pdbx_description
1 polymer ?
#
loop_
_entity_poly.entity_id
_entity_poly.type
_entity_poly.pdbx_seq_one_letter_code
_entity_poly.pdbx_strand_id
1 'polypeptide(L)'
;MQYSSQKLFSCNRQFARLLYVFPIILVTALSQISFGQQGFDVSQAQYSFAIQIKNTIPGVIAAEWKSPFDLWVEADGVDQAAARNIALDVIFAGKELLQQSFCVHVHNGDFIQIASQCWSYP
;
A
#
# COMPACT_ATOMS: atom_id res chain seq x y z
N MET A 1 44.65 -70.51 10.13
CA MET A 1 44.21 -69.98 8.81
C MET A 1 42.83 -69.36 8.98
N GLN A 2 42.44 -68.45 8.06
CA GLN A 2 41.18 -67.66 8.00
C GLN A 2 39.89 -68.45 8.34
N TYR A 3 38.75 -67.87 8.77
CA TYR A 3 38.08 -66.66 8.26
C TYR A 3 37.13 -65.98 9.29
N SER A 4 37.06 -64.65 9.19
CA SER A 4 35.89 -63.74 9.35
C SER A 4 34.54 -64.37 8.94
N SER A 5 33.33 -63.99 9.38
CA SER A 5 32.76 -62.79 10.04
C SER A 5 31.29 -63.12 10.48
N GLN A 6 30.33 -62.26 10.89
CA GLN A 6 30.21 -60.79 10.95
C GLN A 6 29.84 -60.31 12.38
N LYS A 7 28.65 -59.70 12.59
CA LYS A 7 28.19 -59.04 13.83
C LYS A 7 26.66 -59.13 13.98
N LEU A 8 26.16 -59.36 15.20
CA LEU A 8 24.74 -59.25 15.54
C LEU A 8 24.31 -57.80 15.85
N PHE A 9 23.18 -57.40 15.27
CA PHE A 9 22.25 -56.34 15.71
C PHE A 9 22.81 -55.00 16.24
N SER A 10 22.86 -54.00 15.34
CA SER A 10 22.69 -52.60 15.73
C SER A 10 21.19 -52.28 15.81
N CYS A 11 20.66 -52.12 17.02
CA CYS A 11 19.27 -51.67 17.21
C CYS A 11 19.18 -50.17 16.85
N ASN A 12 18.58 -49.87 15.69
CA ASN A 12 18.75 -48.58 15.05
C ASN A 12 17.87 -47.49 15.68
N ARG A 13 18.53 -46.48 16.25
CA ARG A 13 17.99 -45.43 17.15
C ARG A 13 17.16 -44.34 16.44
N GLN A 14 16.55 -44.66 15.29
CA GLN A 14 16.02 -43.68 14.33
C GLN A 14 14.52 -43.37 14.44
N PHE A 15 13.69 -44.27 14.99
CA PHE A 15 12.22 -44.09 14.99
C PHE A 15 11.70 -42.98 15.91
N ALA A 16 12.46 -42.53 16.91
CA ALA A 16 11.99 -41.56 17.90
C ALA A 16 11.97 -40.08 17.43
N ARG A 17 12.56 -39.75 16.26
CA ARG A 17 12.69 -38.34 15.81
C ARG A 17 11.52 -37.83 14.97
N LEU A 18 10.68 -38.71 14.42
CA LEU A 18 9.60 -38.31 13.50
C LEU A 18 8.34 -37.77 14.21
N LEU A 19 8.11 -38.13 15.47
CA LEU A 19 6.88 -37.75 16.21
C LEU A 19 6.83 -36.29 16.69
N TYR A 20 7.96 -35.57 16.69
CA TYR A 20 8.03 -34.17 17.14
C TYR A 20 7.90 -33.12 16.02
N VAL A 21 7.93 -33.52 14.75
CA VAL A 21 7.88 -32.59 13.61
C VAL A 21 6.45 -32.17 13.27
N PHE A 22 5.48 -33.05 13.50
CA PHE A 22 4.08 -32.85 13.11
C PHE A 22 3.34 -31.69 13.81
N PRO A 23 3.49 -31.43 15.14
CA PRO A 23 2.76 -30.34 15.79
C PRO A 23 3.32 -28.94 15.47
N ILE A 24 4.57 -28.83 15.01
CA ILE A 24 5.21 -27.52 14.74
C ILE A 24 4.72 -26.92 13.43
N ILE A 25 4.53 -27.75 12.39
CA ILE A 25 4.11 -27.31 11.05
C ILE A 25 2.68 -26.73 11.05
N LEU A 26 1.80 -27.25 11.90
CA LEU A 26 0.40 -26.79 11.99
C LEU A 26 0.28 -25.38 12.61
N VAL A 27 1.19 -25.02 13.53
CA VAL A 27 1.17 -23.69 14.17
C VAL A 27 1.69 -22.60 13.22
N THR A 28 2.67 -22.90 12.37
CA THR A 28 3.19 -21.96 11.36
C THR A 28 2.23 -21.68 10.21
N ALA A 29 1.19 -22.50 10.02
CA ALA A 29 0.18 -22.30 8.98
C ALA A 29 -0.88 -21.24 9.35
N LEU A 30 -1.06 -20.94 10.64
CA LEU A 30 -2.10 -20.01 11.12
C LEU A 30 -1.58 -18.58 11.36
N SER A 31 -0.26 -18.36 11.40
CA SER A 31 0.34 -17.05 11.60
C SER A 31 0.35 -16.14 10.36
N GLN A 32 -0.23 -16.58 9.23
CA GLN A 32 -0.40 -15.76 8.02
C GLN A 32 -1.79 -15.15 7.86
N ILE A 33 -2.68 -15.28 8.87
CA ILE A 33 -3.83 -14.39 8.98
C ILE A 33 -3.32 -13.03 9.47
N SER A 34 -2.66 -12.30 8.59
CA SER A 34 -2.56 -10.85 8.69
C SER A 34 -3.99 -10.33 8.80
N PHE A 35 -4.36 -9.81 9.97
CA PHE A 35 -5.62 -9.10 10.14
C PHE A 35 -5.60 -7.93 9.17
N GLY A 36 -6.35 -8.08 8.08
CA GLY A 36 -6.41 -7.07 7.04
C GLY A 36 -7.01 -5.80 7.62
N GLN A 37 -6.14 -4.83 7.95
CA GLN A 37 -6.43 -3.51 7.45
C GLN A 37 -6.55 -3.68 5.93
N GLN A 38 -7.79 -3.69 5.44
CA GLN A 38 -8.10 -3.45 4.04
C GLN A 38 -7.78 -1.98 3.76
N GLY A 39 -6.49 -1.64 3.87
CA GLY A 39 -5.95 -0.38 3.41
C GLY A 39 -6.24 -0.30 1.93
N PHE A 40 -6.78 0.84 1.51
CA PHE A 40 -6.94 1.14 0.11
C PHE A 40 -5.54 1.07 -0.56
N ASP A 41 -5.40 0.14 -1.51
CA ASP A 41 -4.17 0.00 -2.28
C ASP A 41 -4.21 0.98 -3.46
N VAL A 42 -3.19 1.83 -3.56
CA VAL A 42 -3.15 2.92 -4.53
C VAL A 42 -2.80 2.33 -5.89
N SER A 43 -3.72 2.42 -6.85
CA SER A 43 -3.44 1.92 -8.21
C SER A 43 -2.25 2.63 -8.85
N GLN A 44 -1.55 1.96 -9.76
CA GLN A 44 -0.41 2.55 -10.47
C GLN A 44 -0.76 3.87 -11.17
N ALA A 45 -1.99 3.99 -11.70
CA ALA A 45 -2.49 5.22 -12.31
C ALA A 45 -2.63 6.35 -11.29
N GLN A 46 -3.24 6.08 -10.12
CA GLN A 46 -3.37 7.03 -9.02
C GLN A 46 -2.00 7.47 -8.46
N TYR A 47 -1.08 6.52 -8.27
CA TYR A 47 0.29 6.81 -7.82
C TYR A 47 1.03 7.71 -8.81
N SER A 48 1.07 7.33 -10.10
CA SER A 48 1.70 8.13 -11.15
C SER A 48 1.07 9.52 -11.29
N PHE A 49 -0.26 9.62 -11.14
CA PHE A 49 -0.97 10.90 -11.13
C PHE A 49 -0.58 11.79 -9.95
N ALA A 50 -0.53 11.26 -8.72
CA ALA A 50 -0.13 12.04 -7.55
C ALA A 50 1.32 12.58 -7.69
N ILE A 51 2.23 11.77 -8.22
CA ILE A 51 3.60 12.21 -8.56
C ILE A 51 3.59 13.30 -9.64
N GLN A 52 2.77 13.16 -10.69
CA GLN A 52 2.62 14.18 -11.74
C GLN A 52 2.11 15.50 -11.16
N ILE A 53 1.09 15.48 -10.31
CA ILE A 53 0.51 16.68 -9.67
C ILE A 53 1.57 17.44 -8.89
N LYS A 54 2.29 16.76 -7.99
CA LYS A 54 3.40 17.34 -7.22
C LYS A 54 4.49 17.97 -8.11
N ASN A 55 4.80 17.35 -9.25
CA ASN A 55 5.88 17.80 -10.12
C ASN A 55 5.46 18.90 -11.13
N THR A 56 4.16 19.09 -11.34
CA THR A 56 3.64 19.94 -12.44
C THR A 56 2.89 21.18 -11.94
N ILE A 57 2.19 21.10 -10.81
CA ILE A 57 1.36 22.22 -10.30
C ILE A 57 2.20 23.07 -9.34
N PRO A 58 2.45 24.36 -9.64
CA PRO A 58 3.22 25.24 -8.77
C PRO A 58 2.60 25.38 -7.37
N GLY A 59 3.46 25.35 -6.34
CA GLY A 59 3.04 25.48 -4.94
C GLY A 59 2.60 24.18 -4.26
N VAL A 60 2.39 23.09 -5.02
CA VAL A 60 2.13 21.76 -4.43
C VAL A 60 3.44 21.15 -3.92
N ILE A 61 3.47 20.73 -2.66
CA ILE A 61 4.62 20.07 -2.02
C ILE A 61 4.43 18.56 -1.86
N ALA A 62 3.19 18.11 -1.66
CA ALA A 62 2.81 16.70 -1.65
C ALA A 62 1.43 16.46 -2.28
N ALA A 63 1.22 15.25 -2.77
CA ALA A 63 -0.09 14.76 -3.19
C ALA A 63 -0.18 13.27 -2.86
N GLU A 64 -1.30 12.83 -2.25
CA GLU A 64 -1.46 11.47 -1.75
C GLU A 64 -2.95 11.07 -1.76
N TRP A 65 -3.24 9.87 -2.27
CA TRP A 65 -4.60 9.33 -2.25
C TRP A 65 -4.93 8.72 -0.89
N LYS A 66 -5.97 9.22 -0.23
CA LYS A 66 -6.47 8.69 1.05
C LYS A 66 -7.60 7.67 0.88
N SER A 67 -8.26 7.68 -0.28
CA SER A 67 -9.24 6.66 -0.67
C SER A 67 -9.25 6.51 -2.20
N PRO A 68 -9.98 5.54 -2.79
CA PRO A 68 -10.11 5.42 -4.24
C PRO A 68 -10.57 6.70 -4.95
N PHE A 69 -11.29 7.57 -4.25
CA PHE A 69 -11.93 8.78 -4.78
C PHE A 69 -11.51 10.06 -4.03
N ASP A 70 -10.51 10.00 -3.15
CA ASP A 70 -10.06 11.14 -2.35
C ASP A 70 -8.55 11.35 -2.48
N LEU A 71 -8.17 12.46 -3.11
CA LEU A 71 -6.79 12.91 -3.31
C LEU A 71 -6.53 14.14 -2.44
N TRP A 72 -5.63 13.99 -1.47
CA TRP A 72 -5.14 15.10 -0.67
C TRP A 72 -3.95 15.74 -1.38
N VAL A 73 -3.91 17.06 -1.38
CA VAL A 73 -2.87 17.89 -1.98
C VAL A 73 -2.41 18.89 -0.93
N GLU A 74 -1.13 18.88 -0.61
CA GLU A 74 -0.52 19.79 0.35
C GLU A 74 0.16 20.92 -0.40
N ALA A 75 -0.17 22.17 -0.04
CA ALA A 75 0.40 23.37 -0.64
C ALA A 75 0.71 24.40 0.44
N ASP A 76 1.96 24.85 0.50
CA ASP A 76 2.43 25.78 1.54
C ASP A 76 2.25 27.25 1.10
N GLY A 77 1.94 28.12 2.07
CA GLY A 77 1.81 29.57 1.86
C GLY A 77 0.66 30.03 0.95
N VAL A 78 -0.27 29.15 0.54
CA VAL A 78 -1.37 29.48 -0.37
C VAL A 78 -2.61 30.01 0.38
N ASP A 79 -3.29 30.99 -0.22
CA ASP A 79 -4.60 31.46 0.24
C ASP A 79 -5.76 30.58 -0.30
N GLN A 80 -6.99 30.89 0.11
CA GLN A 80 -8.18 30.13 -0.31
C GLN A 80 -8.47 30.22 -1.82
N ALA A 81 -8.14 31.32 -2.49
CA ALA A 81 -8.34 31.47 -3.92
C ALA A 81 -7.31 30.65 -4.71
N ALA A 82 -6.04 30.72 -4.31
CA ALA A 82 -4.96 29.91 -4.85
C ALA A 82 -5.22 28.41 -4.62
N ALA A 83 -5.60 28.00 -3.40
CA ALA A 83 -5.95 26.61 -3.08
C ALA A 83 -7.12 26.08 -3.93
N ARG A 84 -8.13 26.92 -4.20
CA ARG A 84 -9.24 26.56 -5.09
C ARG A 84 -8.80 26.39 -6.54
N ASN A 85 -7.90 27.24 -7.04
CA ASN A 85 -7.35 27.11 -8.38
C ASN A 85 -6.50 25.83 -8.51
N ILE A 86 -5.66 25.51 -7.52
CA ILE A 86 -4.93 24.24 -7.44
C ILE A 86 -5.91 23.05 -7.51
N ALA A 87 -6.99 23.06 -6.73
CA ALA A 87 -7.99 21.98 -6.77
C ALA A 87 -8.65 21.80 -8.16
N LEU A 88 -8.89 22.90 -8.87
CA LEU A 88 -9.41 22.88 -10.24
C LEU A 88 -8.37 22.36 -11.24
N ASP A 89 -7.12 22.82 -11.16
CA ASP A 89 -6.03 22.38 -12.06
C ASP A 89 -5.75 20.88 -11.91
N VAL A 90 -5.77 20.36 -10.67
CA VAL A 90 -5.71 18.91 -10.39
C VAL A 90 -6.87 18.17 -11.06
N ILE A 91 -8.10 18.69 -10.97
CA ILE A 91 -9.25 18.08 -11.65
C ILE A 91 -9.09 18.10 -13.17
N PHE A 92 -8.66 19.22 -13.75
CA PHE A 92 -8.46 19.33 -15.20
C PHE A 92 -7.38 18.36 -15.70
N ALA A 93 -6.32 18.12 -14.92
CA ALA A 93 -5.32 17.10 -15.22
C ALA A 93 -5.88 15.66 -15.07
N GLY A 94 -6.67 15.39 -14.04
CA GLY A 94 -7.11 14.03 -13.70
C GLY A 94 -8.34 13.50 -14.42
N LYS A 95 -9.28 14.38 -14.82
CA LYS A 95 -10.62 14.00 -15.32
C LYS A 95 -10.62 13.04 -16.52
N GLU A 96 -9.64 13.16 -17.42
CA GLU A 96 -9.50 12.33 -18.63
C GLU A 96 -8.54 11.16 -18.43
N LEU A 97 -7.53 11.33 -17.55
CA LEU A 97 -6.51 10.30 -17.26
C LEU A 97 -7.04 9.19 -16.36
N LEU A 98 -7.85 9.52 -15.36
CA LEU A 98 -8.26 8.59 -14.30
C LEU A 98 -9.56 7.84 -14.62
N GLN A 99 -10.39 8.37 -15.53
CA GLN A 99 -11.67 7.79 -15.97
C GLN A 99 -12.62 7.39 -14.81
N GLN A 100 -12.54 8.11 -13.69
CA GLN A 100 -13.35 7.91 -12.50
C GLN A 100 -13.71 9.24 -11.84
N SER A 101 -14.73 9.23 -10.98
CA SER A 101 -15.05 10.35 -10.09
C SER A 101 -14.01 10.46 -8.98
N PHE A 102 -13.64 11.68 -8.57
CA PHE A 102 -12.75 11.91 -7.43
C PHE A 102 -12.92 13.32 -6.85
N CYS A 103 -12.53 13.49 -5.60
CA CYS A 103 -12.41 14.76 -4.90
C CYS A 103 -10.93 15.09 -4.68
N VAL A 104 -10.62 16.38 -4.73
CA VAL A 104 -9.32 16.97 -4.43
C VAL A 104 -9.49 17.85 -3.21
N HIS A 105 -8.76 17.54 -2.14
CA HIS A 105 -8.73 18.31 -0.90
C HIS A 105 -7.37 19.00 -0.81
N VAL A 106 -7.36 20.34 -0.74
CA VAL A 106 -6.14 21.14 -0.67
C VAL A 106 -5.93 21.62 0.76
N HIS A 107 -4.80 21.27 1.34
CA HIS A 107 -4.41 21.53 2.72
C HIS A 107 -3.21 22.48 2.78
N ASN A 108 -3.11 23.29 3.84
CA ASN A 108 -1.85 23.97 4.19
C ASN A 108 -0.88 22.99 4.88
N GLY A 109 0.35 23.44 5.18
CA GLY A 109 1.35 22.63 5.90
C GLY A 109 0.98 22.21 7.34
N ASP A 110 -0.09 22.74 7.93
CA ASP A 110 -0.68 22.29 9.20
C ASP A 110 -1.78 21.24 9.00
N PHE A 111 -1.93 20.70 7.78
CA PHE A 111 -3.01 19.82 7.33
C PHE A 111 -4.43 20.42 7.42
N ILE A 112 -4.56 21.74 7.59
CA ILE A 112 -5.87 22.42 7.59
C ILE A 112 -6.37 22.49 6.15
N GLN A 113 -7.52 21.86 5.87
CA GLN A 113 -8.16 21.93 4.56
C GLN A 113 -8.59 23.38 4.26
N ILE A 114 -8.02 23.97 3.21
CA ILE A 114 -8.32 25.35 2.76
C ILE A 114 -9.43 25.33 1.68
N ALA A 115 -9.36 24.35 0.78
CA ALA A 115 -10.29 24.21 -0.34
C ALA A 115 -10.56 22.73 -0.63
N SER A 116 -11.70 22.44 -1.25
CA SER A 116 -11.98 21.14 -1.85
C SER A 116 -12.81 21.31 -3.11
N GLN A 117 -12.59 20.45 -4.10
CA GLN A 117 -13.41 20.38 -5.31
C GLN A 117 -13.56 18.93 -5.72
N CYS A 118 -14.73 18.54 -6.20
CA CYS A 118 -14.97 17.19 -6.72
C CYS A 118 -15.31 17.22 -8.21
N TRP A 119 -14.95 16.13 -8.89
CA TRP A 119 -15.29 15.79 -10.26
C TRP A 119 -16.13 14.51 -10.26
N SER A 120 -17.22 14.52 -11.03
CA SER A 120 -18.02 13.34 -11.32
C SER A 120 -17.78 12.93 -12.76
N TYR A 121 -17.35 11.69 -12.98
CA TYR A 121 -17.18 11.15 -14.32
C TYR A 121 -18.56 10.90 -14.96
N PRO A 122 -18.79 11.36 -16.21
CA PRO A 122 -20.10 11.29 -16.88
C PRO A 122 -20.45 9.91 -17.46
#